data_AF-A0A1I2WF05-F1
#
_entry.id   AF-A0A1I2WF05-F1
#
_cell.length_a   1.000
_cell.length_b   1.000
_cell.length_c   1.000
_cell.angle_alpha   90.00
_cell.angle_beta   90.00
_cell.angle_gamma   90.00
#
_symmetry.space_group_name_H-M   'P 1'
#
loop_
_entity.id
_entity.type
_entity.pdbx_description
1 polymer ?
#
loop_
_entity_poly.entity_id
_entity_poly.type
_entity_poly.pdbx_seq_one_letter_code
_entity_poly.pdbx_strand_id
1 'polypeptide(L)'
;MDKPAPHPRFRGRPPRSALQLTEQEIRQSYWRYSNAHIFPQKALRADVSVQRYAVFPRPYYVDMLKTCVECSRAFIFYAREQHYWYETLGFYIDVDCVRCVECRRKQRAAKRHMERYAELQARDSLSRKEMMHFVDDCIFLFQQGQLKNLSHLGSIKNAALQQIPDYAGTKTLQLLLQSARTIGEIS
;
A
#
# COMPACT_ATOMS: atom_id res chain seq x y z
N MET A 1 -22.06 12.56 -8.26
CA MET A 1 -21.38 11.40 -7.64
C MET A 1 -20.23 10.99 -8.55
N ASP A 2 -18.99 11.19 -8.12
CA ASP A 2 -17.82 10.80 -8.90
C ASP A 2 -17.76 9.28 -9.06
N LYS A 3 -17.59 8.82 -10.30
CA LYS A 3 -17.43 7.39 -10.59
C LYS A 3 -16.17 6.88 -9.87
N PRO A 4 -16.24 5.77 -9.13
CA PRO A 4 -15.07 5.22 -8.46
C PRO A 4 -14.01 4.84 -9.49
N ALA A 5 -12.76 5.24 -9.23
CA ALA A 5 -11.66 4.98 -10.15
C ALA A 5 -11.50 3.46 -10.40
N PRO A 6 -11.30 3.05 -11.67
CA PRO A 6 -11.24 1.63 -12.02
C PRO A 6 -9.99 0.95 -11.43
N HIS A 7 -10.12 -0.32 -11.00
CA HIS A 7 -8.96 -1.07 -10.49
C HIS A 7 -7.81 -1.12 -11.51
N PRO A 8 -6.55 -0.84 -11.10
CA PRO A 8 -5.38 -0.92 -11.98
C PRO A 8 -5.19 -2.30 -12.63
N ARG A 9 -5.57 -3.37 -11.91
CA ARG A 9 -5.42 -4.77 -12.39
C ARG A 9 -6.66 -5.32 -13.09
N PHE A 10 -7.85 -4.81 -12.77
CA PHE A 10 -9.11 -5.45 -13.19
C PHE A 10 -9.94 -4.60 -14.16
N ARG A 11 -9.58 -3.32 -14.41
CA ARG A 11 -10.12 -2.41 -15.46
C ARG A 11 -11.62 -2.56 -15.76
N GLY A 12 -12.44 -2.77 -14.73
CA GLY A 12 -13.89 -2.96 -14.87
C GLY A 12 -14.38 -4.23 -15.57
N ARG A 13 -13.50 -5.16 -15.98
CA ARG A 13 -13.91 -6.40 -16.68
C ARG A 13 -14.73 -7.29 -15.73
N PRO A 14 -15.99 -7.60 -16.05
CA PRO A 14 -16.80 -8.49 -15.23
C PRO A 14 -16.19 -9.91 -15.19
N PRO A 15 -16.35 -10.65 -14.08
CA PRO A 15 -15.99 -12.06 -14.05
C PRO A 15 -16.84 -12.89 -15.03
N ARG A 16 -16.27 -14.02 -15.49
CA ARG A 16 -16.76 -14.82 -16.64
C ARG A 16 -18.07 -15.60 -16.42
N SER A 17 -18.73 -15.51 -15.27
CA SER A 17 -20.04 -16.13 -15.06
C SER A 17 -20.80 -15.39 -13.97
N ALA A 18 -21.89 -14.73 -14.33
CA ALA A 18 -22.82 -14.19 -13.33
C ALA A 18 -23.47 -15.39 -12.63
N LEU A 19 -23.16 -15.58 -11.35
CA LEU A 19 -23.99 -16.43 -10.50
C LEU A 19 -25.40 -15.84 -10.50
N GLN A 20 -26.41 -16.67 -10.72
CA GLN A 20 -27.82 -16.28 -10.61
C GLN A 20 -28.19 -16.23 -9.12
N LEU A 21 -27.60 -15.27 -8.40
CA LEU A 21 -27.90 -15.00 -6.99
C LEU A 21 -28.64 -13.68 -6.89
N THR A 22 -29.70 -13.69 -6.12
CA THR A 22 -30.37 -12.47 -5.67
C THR A 22 -29.45 -11.70 -4.74
N GLU A 23 -29.64 -10.38 -4.68
CA GLU A 23 -28.92 -9.54 -3.72
C GLU A 23 -29.20 -9.99 -2.27
N GLN A 24 -30.41 -10.48 -1.99
CA GLN A 24 -30.80 -10.98 -0.68
C GLN A 24 -29.98 -12.21 -0.25
N GLU A 25 -29.82 -13.20 -1.13
CA GLU A 25 -28.99 -14.39 -0.86
C GLU A 25 -27.54 -13.97 -0.55
N ILE A 26 -26.99 -13.03 -1.32
CA ILE A 26 -25.65 -12.49 -1.06
C ILE A 26 -25.60 -11.82 0.31
N ARG A 27 -26.54 -10.94 0.64
CA ARG A 27 -26.54 -10.22 1.93
C ARG A 27 -26.64 -11.15 3.14
N GLN A 28 -27.40 -12.23 3.02
CA GLN A 28 -27.55 -13.25 4.07
C GLN A 28 -26.33 -14.18 4.17
N SER A 29 -25.51 -14.26 3.12
CA SER A 29 -24.40 -15.21 3.06
C SER A 29 -23.19 -14.87 3.95
N TYR A 30 -23.06 -13.61 4.38
CA TYR A 30 -21.96 -13.17 5.22
C TYR A 30 -22.33 -11.89 5.98
N TRP A 31 -22.10 -11.89 7.29
CA TRP A 31 -22.58 -10.84 8.21
C TRP A 31 -22.21 -9.42 7.78
N ARG A 32 -21.01 -9.22 7.22
CA ARG A 32 -20.50 -7.90 6.80
C ARG A 32 -21.21 -7.34 5.56
N TYR A 33 -21.98 -8.15 4.84
CA TYR A 33 -22.75 -7.70 3.67
C TYR A 33 -24.04 -6.99 4.00
N SER A 34 -24.64 -7.26 5.17
CA SER A 34 -25.91 -6.67 5.61
C SER A 34 -25.98 -5.16 5.35
N ASN A 35 -24.94 -4.43 5.78
CA ASN A 35 -24.88 -2.97 5.70
C ASN A 35 -23.92 -2.44 4.62
N ALA A 36 -23.37 -3.30 3.77
CA ALA A 36 -22.43 -2.90 2.74
C ALA A 36 -23.14 -2.43 1.47
N HIS A 37 -22.54 -1.45 0.79
CA HIS A 37 -22.91 -1.10 -0.58
C HIS A 37 -22.21 -2.05 -1.55
N ILE A 38 -22.97 -3.00 -2.10
CA ILE A 38 -22.47 -4.11 -2.91
C ILE A 38 -23.01 -4.04 -4.34
N PHE A 39 -22.26 -4.63 -5.28
CA PHE A 39 -22.67 -4.79 -6.67
C PHE A 39 -22.82 -6.29 -6.98
N PRO A 40 -24.02 -6.88 -6.78
CA PRO A 40 -24.22 -8.33 -6.80
C PRO A 40 -24.01 -8.96 -8.18
N GLN A 41 -24.14 -8.19 -9.26
CA GLN A 41 -24.06 -8.68 -10.65
C GLN A 41 -22.68 -9.26 -11.02
N LYS A 42 -21.65 -8.98 -10.19
CA LYS A 42 -20.27 -9.44 -10.39
C LYS A 42 -19.83 -10.42 -9.30
N ALA A 43 -20.79 -11.08 -8.64
CA ALA A 43 -20.51 -12.06 -7.62
C ALA A 43 -19.65 -13.21 -8.16
N LEU A 44 -18.73 -13.68 -7.32
CA LEU A 44 -17.86 -14.83 -7.55
C LEU A 44 -18.09 -15.86 -6.48
N ARG A 45 -18.11 -17.13 -6.87
CA ARG A 45 -18.12 -18.24 -5.91
C ARG A 45 -16.74 -18.28 -5.25
N ALA A 46 -16.72 -18.39 -3.93
CA ALA A 46 -15.51 -18.63 -3.16
C ALA A 46 -15.31 -20.13 -2.93
N ASP A 47 -14.06 -20.57 -2.89
CA ASP A 47 -13.69 -21.87 -2.35
C ASP A 47 -13.55 -21.75 -0.83
N VAL A 48 -14.58 -22.20 -0.11
CA VAL A 48 -14.61 -22.11 1.36
C VAL A 48 -13.60 -23.05 2.02
N SER A 49 -13.12 -24.07 1.32
CA SER A 49 -12.18 -25.07 1.88
C SER A 49 -10.79 -24.52 2.12
N VAL A 50 -10.41 -23.45 1.39
CA VAL A 50 -9.10 -22.80 1.50
C VAL A 50 -9.13 -21.51 2.33
N GLN A 51 -10.31 -21.10 2.80
CA GLN A 51 -10.46 -19.86 3.58
C GLN A 51 -9.93 -20.01 5.01
N ARG A 52 -9.26 -18.96 5.49
CA ARG A 52 -8.94 -18.80 6.92
C ARG A 52 -10.00 -17.93 7.58
N TYR A 53 -10.79 -18.48 8.49
CA TYR A 53 -11.86 -17.75 9.17
C TYR A 53 -11.98 -18.17 10.62
N ALA A 54 -12.42 -17.25 11.47
CA ALA A 54 -12.61 -17.52 12.90
C ALA A 54 -13.99 -18.12 13.18
N VAL A 55 -15.04 -17.57 12.57
CA VAL A 55 -16.43 -17.92 12.89
C VAL A 55 -17.17 -18.53 11.69
N PHE A 56 -17.22 -17.82 10.55
CA PHE A 56 -18.02 -18.26 9.41
C PHE A 56 -17.29 -18.00 8.10
N PRO A 57 -17.32 -18.94 7.14
CA PRO A 57 -16.73 -18.73 5.82
C PRO A 57 -17.56 -17.73 5.02
N ARG A 58 -16.97 -17.21 3.95
CA ARG A 58 -17.64 -16.29 3.03
C ARG A 58 -17.86 -17.00 1.70
N PRO A 59 -19.07 -17.47 1.39
CA PRO A 59 -19.32 -18.34 0.24
C PRO A 59 -19.26 -17.60 -1.12
N TYR A 60 -19.43 -16.27 -1.10
CA TYR A 60 -19.38 -15.44 -2.30
C TYR A 60 -18.55 -14.20 -2.07
N TYR A 61 -17.80 -13.76 -3.09
CA TYR A 61 -17.18 -12.44 -3.14
C TYR A 61 -17.97 -11.53 -4.07
N VAL A 62 -18.16 -10.27 -3.70
CA VAL A 62 -18.89 -9.29 -4.51
C VAL A 62 -18.13 -7.98 -4.55
N ASP A 63 -18.26 -7.22 -5.63
CA ASP A 63 -17.69 -5.88 -5.68
C ASP A 63 -18.33 -5.03 -4.58
N MET A 64 -17.52 -4.36 -3.76
CA MET A 64 -18.00 -3.51 -2.65
C MET A 64 -17.48 -2.09 -2.78
N LEU A 65 -18.35 -1.09 -2.61
CA LEU A 65 -17.92 0.30 -2.48
C LEU A 65 -17.32 0.55 -1.09
N LYS A 66 -16.14 1.15 -1.06
CA LYS A 66 -15.38 1.48 0.15
C LYS A 66 -14.87 2.91 0.07
N THR A 67 -14.59 3.50 1.22
CA THR A 67 -13.93 4.80 1.34
C THR A 67 -12.53 4.60 1.87
N CYS A 68 -11.53 5.17 1.18
CA CYS A 68 -10.14 5.05 1.60
C CYS A 68 -9.92 5.84 2.90
N VAL A 69 -9.45 5.19 3.96
CA VAL A 69 -9.16 5.86 5.25
C VAL A 69 -8.01 6.86 5.18
N GLU A 70 -7.23 6.86 4.10
CA GLU A 70 -6.03 7.70 3.96
C GLU A 70 -6.25 8.89 3.01
N CYS A 71 -6.92 8.69 1.87
CA CYS A 71 -7.17 9.76 0.90
C CYS A 71 -8.65 10.12 0.73
N SER A 72 -9.54 9.51 1.53
CA SER A 72 -10.99 9.72 1.52
C SER A 72 -11.72 9.44 0.20
N ARG A 73 -10.99 9.04 -0.86
CA ARG A 73 -11.59 8.69 -2.15
C ARG A 73 -12.36 7.38 -2.07
N ALA A 74 -13.53 7.37 -2.70
CA ALA A 74 -14.31 6.16 -2.92
C ALA A 74 -13.60 5.20 -3.90
N PHE A 75 -13.57 3.92 -3.58
CA PHE A 75 -12.98 2.88 -4.42
C PHE A 75 -13.75 1.57 -4.28
N ILE A 76 -13.60 0.69 -5.28
CA ILE A 76 -14.21 -0.65 -5.23
C ILE A 76 -13.20 -1.66 -4.70
N PHE A 77 -13.58 -2.41 -3.67
CA PHE A 77 -12.91 -3.66 -3.32
C PHE A 77 -13.52 -4.78 -4.14
N TYR A 78 -12.81 -5.17 -5.20
CA TYR A 78 -13.37 -6.06 -6.22
C TYR A 78 -13.50 -7.50 -5.72
N ALA A 79 -14.50 -8.23 -6.21
CA ALA A 79 -14.68 -9.66 -5.92
C ALA A 79 -13.43 -10.47 -6.29
N ARG A 80 -12.78 -10.14 -7.42
CA ARG A 80 -11.51 -10.76 -7.84
C ARG A 80 -10.35 -10.43 -6.91
N GLU A 81 -10.36 -9.24 -6.31
CA GLU A 81 -9.34 -8.86 -5.35
C GLU A 81 -9.52 -9.64 -4.05
N GLN A 82 -10.76 -9.77 -3.58
CA GLN A 82 -11.12 -10.59 -2.42
C GLN A 82 -10.68 -12.05 -2.61
N HIS A 83 -11.02 -12.66 -3.74
CA HIS A 83 -10.58 -14.00 -4.09
C HIS A 83 -9.06 -14.15 -3.98
N TYR A 84 -8.29 -13.22 -4.54
CA TYR A 84 -6.84 -13.26 -4.44
C TYR A 84 -6.33 -13.10 -3.00
N TRP A 85 -6.94 -12.20 -2.21
CA TRP A 85 -6.55 -11.96 -0.82
C TRP A 85 -6.78 -13.17 0.06
N TYR A 86 -7.97 -13.76 0.00
CA TYR A 86 -8.36 -14.79 0.95
C TYR A 86 -7.86 -16.17 0.53
N GLU A 87 -7.89 -16.50 -0.76
CA GLU A 87 -7.58 -17.85 -1.23
C GLU A 87 -6.13 -17.99 -1.69
N THR A 88 -5.54 -16.94 -2.26
CA THR A 88 -4.14 -17.00 -2.73
C THR A 88 -3.15 -16.48 -1.69
N LEU A 89 -3.43 -15.33 -1.06
CA LEU A 89 -2.55 -14.78 -0.02
C LEU A 89 -2.85 -15.35 1.37
N GLY A 90 -3.96 -16.05 1.56
CA GLY A 90 -4.34 -16.68 2.82
C GLY A 90 -4.64 -15.67 3.93
N PHE A 91 -5.16 -14.48 3.59
CA PHE A 91 -5.64 -13.54 4.60
C PHE A 91 -6.89 -14.09 5.29
N TYR A 92 -7.06 -13.75 6.57
CA TYR A 92 -8.29 -14.05 7.29
C TYR A 92 -9.48 -13.37 6.62
N ILE A 93 -10.63 -14.06 6.56
CA ILE A 93 -11.82 -13.58 5.85
C ILE A 93 -12.40 -12.28 6.42
N ASP A 94 -12.13 -12.02 7.70
CA ASP A 94 -12.56 -10.84 8.42
C ASP A 94 -11.68 -9.60 8.13
N VAL A 95 -10.54 -9.77 7.47
CA VAL A 95 -9.65 -8.67 7.06
C VAL A 95 -10.34 -7.82 6.00
N ASP A 96 -10.46 -6.52 6.27
CA ASP A 96 -11.14 -5.59 5.37
C ASP A 96 -10.17 -4.73 4.55
N CYS A 97 -10.59 -4.37 3.35
CA CYS A 97 -9.86 -3.47 2.47
C CYS A 97 -10.27 -2.02 2.75
N VAL A 98 -9.52 -1.37 3.64
CA VAL A 98 -9.84 0.00 4.11
C VAL A 98 -9.07 1.11 3.39
N ARG A 99 -8.04 0.77 2.59
CA ARG A 99 -7.25 1.72 1.80
C ARG A 99 -7.38 1.40 0.32
N CYS A 100 -7.40 2.40 -0.55
CA CYS A 100 -7.37 2.19 -1.99
C CYS A 100 -6.01 1.60 -2.45
N VAL A 101 -5.96 1.06 -3.67
CA VAL A 101 -4.76 0.41 -4.24
C VAL A 101 -3.54 1.33 -4.29
N GLU A 102 -3.72 2.61 -4.58
CA GLU A 102 -2.63 3.60 -4.61
C GLU A 102 -2.05 3.83 -3.22
N CYS A 103 -2.89 4.05 -2.21
CA CYS A 103 -2.47 4.18 -0.81
C CYS A 103 -1.78 2.90 -0.31
N ARG A 104 -2.32 1.71 -0.62
CA ARG A 104 -1.65 0.44 -0.28
C ARG A 104 -0.28 0.32 -0.95
N ARG A 105 -0.11 0.79 -2.19
CA ARG A 105 1.19 0.80 -2.88
C ARG A 105 2.18 1.76 -2.23
N LYS A 106 1.74 2.98 -1.89
CA LYS A 106 2.54 3.97 -1.16
C LYS A 106 3.00 3.41 0.19
N GLN A 107 2.09 2.84 0.97
CA GLN A 107 2.41 2.22 2.25
C GLN A 107 3.41 1.08 2.12
N ARG A 108 3.24 0.19 1.12
CA ARG A 108 4.21 -0.89 0.85
C ARG A 108 5.57 -0.36 0.43
N ALA A 109 5.63 0.72 -0.36
CA ALA A 109 6.89 1.35 -0.73
C ALA A 109 7.58 1.94 0.51
N ALA A 110 6.86 2.73 1.31
CA ALA A 110 7.41 3.30 2.54
C ALA A 110 7.91 2.23 3.52
N LYS A 111 7.17 1.13 3.69
CA LYS A 111 7.62 0.00 4.51
C LYS A 111 8.95 -0.59 3.99
N ARG A 112 9.07 -0.86 2.68
CA ARG A 112 10.31 -1.39 2.10
C ARG A 112 11.49 -0.44 2.27
N HIS A 113 11.27 0.86 2.04
CA HIS A 113 12.31 1.87 2.25
C HIS A 113 12.74 1.94 3.72
N MET A 114 11.79 1.86 4.66
CA MET A 114 12.08 1.88 6.09
C MET A 114 12.84 0.62 6.54
N GLU A 115 12.45 -0.56 6.06
CA GLU A 115 13.12 -1.83 6.38
C GLU A 115 14.58 -1.81 5.89
N ARG A 116 14.81 -1.41 4.65
CA ARG A 116 16.17 -1.31 4.09
C ARG A 116 17.00 -0.19 4.72
N TYR A 117 16.39 0.95 5.02
CA TYR A 117 17.03 2.02 5.78
C TYR A 117 17.54 1.51 7.13
N ALA A 118 16.69 0.82 7.90
CA ALA A 118 17.05 0.28 9.20
C ALA A 118 18.15 -0.79 9.09
N GLU A 119 18.08 -1.67 8.09
CA GLU A 119 19.12 -2.68 7.84
C GLU A 119 20.48 -2.04 7.52
N LEU A 120 20.51 -1.06 6.60
CA LEU A 120 21.74 -0.40 6.18
C LEU A 120 22.32 0.50 7.28
N GLN A 121 21.46 1.17 8.05
CA GLN A 121 21.89 1.99 9.18
C GLN A 121 22.60 1.18 10.27
N ALA A 122 22.22 -0.08 10.45
CA ALA A 122 22.80 -0.96 11.46
C ALA A 122 24.17 -1.54 11.08
N ARG A 123 24.67 -1.31 9.85
CA ARG A 123 25.95 -1.85 9.39
C ARG A 123 27.11 -0.92 9.73
N ASP A 124 28.23 -1.51 10.16
CA ASP A 124 29.46 -0.75 10.45
C ASP A 124 30.09 -0.12 9.21
N SER A 125 29.94 -0.76 8.05
CA SER A 125 30.41 -0.25 6.77
C SER A 125 29.46 -0.65 5.64
N LEU A 126 29.34 0.23 4.64
CA LEU A 126 28.50 0.02 3.46
C LEU A 126 29.38 -0.09 2.23
N SER A 127 29.09 -1.03 1.35
CA SER A 127 29.62 -1.03 -0.01
C SER A 127 29.10 0.18 -0.79
N ARG A 128 29.73 0.48 -1.93
CA ARG A 128 29.30 1.57 -2.82
C ARG A 128 27.81 1.48 -3.18
N LYS A 129 27.35 0.29 -3.55
CA LYS A 129 25.96 0.03 -3.96
C LYS A 129 24.99 0.17 -2.79
N GLU A 130 25.38 -0.29 -1.60
CA GLU A 130 24.57 -0.16 -0.39
C GLU A 130 24.45 1.30 0.04
N MET A 131 25.53 2.09 -0.07
CA MET A 131 25.47 3.53 0.17
C MET A 131 24.50 4.24 -0.80
N MET A 132 24.45 3.84 -2.08
CA MET A 132 23.48 4.38 -3.04
C MET A 132 22.04 4.09 -2.60
N HIS A 133 21.75 2.84 -2.22
CA HIS A 133 20.43 2.46 -1.69
C HIS A 133 20.09 3.20 -0.40
N PHE A 134 21.06 3.39 0.49
CA PHE A 134 20.87 4.10 1.74
C PHE A 134 20.50 5.58 1.50
N VAL A 135 21.18 6.22 0.54
CA VAL A 135 20.87 7.58 0.10
C VAL A 135 19.47 7.66 -0.51
N ASP A 136 19.08 6.72 -1.38
CA ASP A 136 17.74 6.67 -1.98
C ASP A 136 16.65 6.54 -0.91
N ASP A 137 16.87 5.67 0.09
CA ASP A 137 15.94 5.48 1.20
C ASP A 137 15.85 6.73 2.07
N CYS A 138 16.97 7.39 2.36
CA CYS A 138 16.98 8.66 3.08
C CYS A 138 16.17 9.73 2.36
N ILE A 139 16.37 9.91 1.06
CA ILE A 139 15.63 10.87 0.24
C ILE A 139 14.13 10.57 0.29
N PHE A 140 13.76 9.31 0.00
CA PHE A 140 12.36 8.90 -0.03
C PHE A 140 11.69 9.15 1.33
N LEU A 141 12.28 8.64 2.42
CA LEU A 141 11.69 8.72 3.75
C LEU A 141 11.65 10.16 4.28
N PHE A 142 12.66 10.97 3.96
CA PHE A 142 12.67 12.40 4.30
C PHE A 142 11.53 13.15 3.61
N GLN A 143 11.34 12.94 2.30
CA GLN A 143 10.24 13.54 1.54
C GLN A 143 8.86 13.09 2.01
N GLN A 144 8.73 11.87 2.56
CA GLN A 144 7.50 11.40 3.20
C GLN A 144 7.33 11.87 4.66
N GLY A 145 8.24 12.70 5.18
CA GLY A 145 8.21 13.20 6.56
C GLY A 145 8.49 12.15 7.63
N GLN A 146 8.99 10.97 7.24
CA GLN A 146 9.30 9.86 8.13
C GLN A 146 10.66 10.02 8.82
N LEU A 147 11.63 10.66 8.14
CA LEU A 147 12.90 11.08 8.73
C LEU A 147 12.88 12.59 8.96
N LYS A 148 13.24 13.02 10.18
CA LYS A 148 13.23 14.44 10.57
C LYS A 148 14.56 14.94 11.13
N ASN A 149 15.47 14.04 11.50
CA ASN A 149 16.76 14.41 12.10
C ASN A 149 17.74 14.88 11.02
N LEU A 150 17.80 16.20 10.81
CA LEU A 150 18.67 16.83 9.81
C LEU A 150 20.16 16.68 10.10
N SER A 151 20.55 16.51 11.37
CA SER A 151 21.95 16.29 11.76
C SER A 151 22.41 14.90 11.30
N HIS A 152 21.62 13.87 11.64
CA HIS A 152 21.90 12.50 11.22
C HIS A 152 21.94 12.35 9.69
N LEU A 153 20.95 12.93 8.99
CA LEU A 153 20.94 12.96 7.53
C LEU A 153 22.14 13.73 6.94
N GLY A 154 22.61 14.77 7.63
CA GLY A 154 23.82 15.50 7.29
C GLY A 154 25.08 14.63 7.35
N SER A 155 25.21 13.80 8.38
CA SER A 155 26.31 12.84 8.52
C SER A 155 26.29 11.80 7.39
N ILE A 156 25.11 11.26 7.05
CA ILE A 156 24.94 10.32 5.94
C ILE A 156 25.32 10.98 4.61
N LYS A 157 24.84 12.20 4.35
CA LYS A 157 25.21 12.98 3.16
C LYS A 157 26.73 13.17 3.07
N ASN A 158 27.40 13.47 4.18
CA ASN A 158 28.86 13.62 4.20
C ASN A 158 29.58 12.31 3.85
N ALA A 159 29.15 11.19 4.41
CA ALA A 159 29.68 9.87 4.06
C ALA A 159 29.46 9.55 2.57
N ALA A 160 28.27 9.85 2.04
CA ALA A 160 27.95 9.67 0.62
C ALA A 160 28.82 10.55 -0.30
N LEU A 161 29.11 11.80 0.07
CA LEU A 161 30.03 12.67 -0.70
C LEU A 161 31.45 12.11 -0.77
N GLN A 162 31.91 11.40 0.27
CA GLN A 162 33.22 10.78 0.27
C GLN A 162 33.25 9.49 -0.57
N GLN A 163 32.19 8.68 -0.51
CA GLN A 163 32.19 7.33 -1.11
C GLN A 163 31.61 7.28 -2.54
N ILE A 164 30.57 8.09 -2.80
CA ILE A 164 29.78 8.14 -4.03
C ILE A 164 29.45 9.59 -4.46
N PRO A 165 30.45 10.47 -4.63
CA PRO A 165 30.22 11.87 -5.01
C PRO A 165 29.45 12.02 -6.34
N ASP A 166 29.72 11.14 -7.30
CA ASP A 166 29.13 11.20 -8.65
C ASP A 166 27.71 10.60 -8.72
N TYR A 167 27.22 9.99 -7.65
CA TYR A 167 25.86 9.47 -7.63
C TYR A 167 24.84 10.61 -7.56
N ALA A 168 23.90 10.64 -8.50
CA ALA A 168 22.89 11.69 -8.57
C ALA A 168 22.10 11.86 -7.25
N GLY A 169 21.81 10.75 -6.55
CA GLY A 169 21.14 10.78 -5.25
C GLY A 169 21.93 11.56 -4.19
N THR A 170 23.26 11.51 -4.22
CA THR A 170 24.11 12.27 -3.28
C THR A 170 23.86 13.78 -3.40
N LYS A 171 23.79 14.27 -4.64
CA LYS A 171 23.47 15.68 -4.92
C LYS A 171 22.02 16.02 -4.54
N THR A 172 21.07 15.13 -4.83
CA THR A 172 19.66 15.31 -4.44
C THR A 172 19.50 15.43 -2.92
N LEU A 173 20.14 14.55 -2.14
CA LEU A 173 20.09 14.59 -0.68
C LEU A 173 20.70 15.89 -0.14
N GLN A 174 21.82 16.35 -0.72
CA GLN A 174 22.43 17.64 -0.36
C GLN A 174 21.46 18.81 -0.56
N LEU A 175 20.83 18.90 -1.73
CA LEU A 175 19.88 19.98 -2.05
C LEU A 175 18.66 19.95 -1.11
N LEU A 176 18.09 18.77 -0.86
CA LEU A 176 16.95 18.61 0.04
C LEU A 176 17.26 19.09 1.47
N LEU A 177 18.43 18.73 2.00
CA LEU A 177 18.85 19.15 3.34
C LEU A 177 19.16 20.65 3.42
N GLN A 178 19.70 21.24 2.35
CA GLN A 178 19.90 22.69 2.26
C GLN A 178 18.55 23.42 2.29
N SER A 179 17.60 23.04 1.43
CA SER A 179 16.27 23.64 1.40
C SER A 179 15.53 23.51 2.74
N ALA A 180 15.64 22.37 3.40
CA ALA A 180 14.99 22.14 4.70
C ALA A 180 15.54 23.04 5.82
N ARG A 181 16.85 23.33 5.81
CA ARG A 181 17.48 24.23 6.79
C ARG A 181 17.05 25.68 6.56
N THR A 182 17.02 26.12 5.30
CA THR A 182 16.56 27.47 4.95
C THR A 182 15.11 27.71 5.37
N ILE A 183 14.22 26.73 5.22
CA ILE A 183 12.82 26.85 5.68
C ILE A 183 12.73 26.93 7.21
N GLY A 184 13.55 26.15 7.93
CA GLY A 184 13.59 26.16 9.40
C GLY A 184 14.20 27.43 10.02
N GLU A 185 15.00 28.19 9.27
CA GLU A 185 15.56 29.47 9.70
C GLU A 185 14.60 30.66 9.46
N ILE A 186 13.56 30.47 8.65
CA ILE A 186 12.55 31.49 8.29
C ILE A 186 11.26 31.36 9.13
N SER A 187 11.08 30.24 9.84
CA SER A 187 9.90 29.94 10.68
C SER A 187 10.16 30.24 12.15
#